data_AF-A0A7X8G2D3-F1
#
_entry.id   AF-A0A7X8G2D3-F1
#
_cell.length_a   1.000
_cell.length_b   1.000
_cell.length_c   1.000
_cell.angle_alpha   90.00
_cell.angle_beta   90.00
_cell.angle_gamma   90.00
#
_symmetry.space_group_name_H-M   'P 1'
#
loop_
_entity.id
_entity.type
_entity.pdbx_description
1 polymer ?
#
loop_
_entity_poly.entity_id
_entity_poly.type
_entity_poly.pdbx_seq_one_letter_code
_entity_poly.pdbx_strand_id
1 'polypeptide(L)'
;NEAFDIYRRICPSYTEEISEIHKTEPYVYSQTIGGRGGFSPGEAKNSWLTGTAAWSFVNISQAILGIYPDYDGLIIKPCLPDEIKSYKVRRYFRGKMYNIEVENLGCGNTKTRIEIL
;
A
#
# COMPACT_ATOMS: atom_id res chain seq x y z
N ASN A 1 -7.63 -0.72 -9.65
CA ASN A 1 -7.21 0.58 -10.23
C ASN A 1 -7.42 1.75 -9.27
N GLU A 2 -8.66 2.13 -8.98
CA GLU A 2 -8.94 3.34 -8.17
C GLU A 2 -8.30 3.33 -6.77
N ALA A 3 -8.40 2.22 -6.04
CA ALA A 3 -7.79 2.11 -4.70
C ALA A 3 -6.27 2.35 -4.71
N PHE A 4 -5.57 1.83 -5.72
CA PHE A 4 -4.12 2.04 -5.85
C PHE A 4 -3.78 3.46 -6.30
N ASP A 5 -4.61 4.07 -7.15
CA ASP A 5 -4.45 5.48 -7.51
C ASP A 5 -4.52 6.39 -6.28
N ILE A 6 -5.51 6.19 -5.41
CA ILE A 6 -5.64 6.92 -4.15
C ILE A 6 -4.43 6.68 -3.24
N TYR A 7 -3.97 5.43 -3.11
CA TYR A 7 -2.76 5.10 -2.34
C TYR A 7 -1.54 5.89 -2.84
N ARG A 8 -1.30 5.92 -4.16
CA ARG A 8 -0.14 6.62 -4.74
C ARG A 8 -0.17 8.11 -4.49
N ARG A 9 -1.34 8.76 -4.55
CA ARG A 9 -1.44 10.22 -4.36
C ARG A 9 -0.96 10.70 -2.99
N ILE A 10 -0.89 9.82 -1.99
CA ILE A 10 -0.44 10.17 -0.62
C ILE A 10 0.81 9.40 -0.19
N CYS A 11 1.30 8.48 -1.01
CA CYS A 11 2.44 7.63 -0.66
C CYS A 11 3.75 8.41 -0.90
N PRO A 12 4.66 8.51 0.09
CA PRO A 12 5.84 9.38 0.02
C PRO A 12 6.72 9.15 -1.21
N SER A 13 6.92 7.87 -1.59
CA SER A 13 7.72 7.50 -2.76
C SER A 13 7.13 7.95 -4.09
N TYR A 14 5.84 8.27 -4.14
CA TYR A 14 5.15 8.79 -5.32
C TYR A 14 5.03 10.32 -5.30
N THR A 15 5.38 10.97 -4.19
CA THR A 15 5.39 12.43 -4.04
C THR A 15 6.80 13.02 -4.03
N GLU A 16 7.84 12.20 -4.11
CA GLU A 16 9.25 12.63 -4.08
C GLU A 16 9.56 13.66 -5.18
N GLU A 17 9.09 13.43 -6.41
CA GLU A 17 9.27 14.35 -7.56
C GLU A 17 8.62 15.73 -7.35
N ILE A 18 7.67 15.84 -6.41
CA ILE A 18 6.99 17.09 -6.06
C ILE A 18 7.34 17.55 -4.64
N SER A 19 8.53 17.19 -4.14
CA SER A 19 8.97 17.55 -2.77
C SER A 19 8.91 19.05 -2.48
N GLU A 20 9.19 19.91 -3.47
CA GLU A 20 9.07 21.39 -3.34
C GLU A 20 7.63 21.84 -3.02
N ILE A 21 6.63 21.12 -3.52
CA ILE A 21 5.22 21.35 -3.20
C ILE A 21 4.87 20.68 -1.87
N HIS A 22 5.34 19.44 -1.64
CA HIS A 22 4.96 18.65 -0.48
C HIS A 22 5.57 19.18 0.83
N LYS A 23 6.77 19.75 0.79
CA LYS A 23 7.51 20.40 1.89
C LYS A 23 7.89 19.53 3.11
N THR A 24 7.40 18.30 3.22
CA THR A 24 7.84 17.33 4.23
C THR A 24 8.68 16.22 3.60
N GLU A 25 9.26 15.36 4.44
CA GLU A 25 10.18 14.30 4.04
C GLU A 25 9.56 13.30 3.03
N PRO A 26 10.21 13.00 1.90
CA PRO A 26 9.65 12.18 0.82
C PRO A 26 9.68 10.66 1.08
N TYR A 27 9.94 10.24 2.32
CA TYR A 27 10.09 8.84 2.73
C TYR A 27 9.21 8.46 3.93
N VAL A 28 8.44 9.41 4.48
CA VAL A 28 7.46 9.16 5.56
C VAL A 28 6.15 9.87 5.28
N TYR A 29 5.05 9.33 5.83
CA TYR A 29 3.75 9.96 5.71
C TYR A 29 3.63 11.19 6.61
N SER A 30 2.82 12.15 6.15
CA SER A 30 2.35 13.31 6.91
C SER A 30 0.90 13.16 7.35
N GLN A 31 0.52 13.84 8.44
CA GLN A 31 -0.84 13.79 8.97
C GLN A 31 -1.83 14.54 8.09
N THR A 32 -1.42 15.64 7.47
CA THR A 32 -2.32 16.50 6.67
C THR A 32 -1.59 17.05 5.47
N ILE A 33 -2.31 17.16 4.35
CA ILE A 33 -1.88 17.84 3.13
C ILE A 33 -2.90 18.92 2.81
N GLY A 34 -2.44 20.12 2.45
CA GLY A 34 -3.30 21.24 2.10
C GLY A 34 -4.25 20.90 0.95
N GLY A 35 -5.56 21.00 1.20
CA GLY A 35 -6.59 20.76 0.19
C GLY A 35 -6.65 21.86 -0.88
N ARG A 36 -7.33 21.56 -2.00
CA ARG A 36 -7.43 22.48 -3.16
C ARG A 36 -7.99 23.87 -2.86
N GLY A 37 -8.88 23.98 -1.87
CA GLY A 37 -9.47 25.26 -1.45
C GLY A 37 -8.67 26.00 -0.37
N GLY A 38 -7.52 25.46 0.06
CA GLY A 38 -6.68 26.07 1.10
C GLY A 38 -5.66 27.07 0.54
N PHE A 39 -5.04 27.84 1.43
CA PHE A 39 -3.99 28.80 1.08
C PHE A 39 -2.67 28.16 0.63
N SER A 40 -2.46 26.87 0.92
CA SER A 40 -1.24 26.13 0.63
C SER A 40 -1.53 24.75 0.02
N PRO A 41 -2.12 24.67 -1.19
CA PRO A 41 -2.51 23.39 -1.79
C PRO A 41 -1.30 22.48 -2.00
N GLY A 42 -1.38 21.22 -1.56
CA GLY A 42 -0.31 20.23 -1.70
C GLY A 42 0.76 20.26 -0.61
N GLU A 43 0.86 21.34 0.17
CA GLU A 43 1.82 21.43 1.28
C GLU A 43 1.42 20.53 2.44
N ALA A 44 2.31 19.65 2.85
CA ALA A 44 2.11 18.74 3.96
C ALA A 44 2.58 19.32 5.30
N LYS A 45 1.96 18.84 6.38
CA LYS A 45 2.25 19.26 7.76
C LYS A 45 2.18 18.06 8.70
N ASN A 46 2.88 18.16 9.83
CA ASN A 46 2.93 17.16 10.90
C ASN A 46 3.38 15.79 10.34
N SER A 47 4.62 15.73 9.85
CA SER A 47 5.25 14.49 9.39
C SER A 47 5.56 13.54 10.54
N TRP A 48 5.88 12.28 10.20
CA TRP A 48 6.24 11.18 11.10
C TRP A 48 5.13 10.65 12.02
N LEU A 49 4.69 11.45 12.98
CA LEU A 49 3.88 10.98 14.11
C LEU A 49 2.39 10.97 13.76
N THR A 50 2.02 10.09 12.83
CA THR A 50 0.65 9.95 12.35
C THR A 50 0.24 8.49 12.18
N GLY A 51 -1.03 8.20 12.48
CA GLY A 51 -1.66 6.92 12.18
C GLY A 51 -1.74 6.60 10.69
N THR A 52 -1.51 7.58 9.80
CA THR A 52 -1.42 7.36 8.34
C THR A 52 -0.43 6.25 8.00
N ALA A 53 0.71 6.16 8.71
CA ALA A 53 1.69 5.10 8.46
C ALA A 53 1.11 3.70 8.70
N ALA A 54 0.42 3.49 9.82
CA ALA A 54 -0.21 2.22 10.16
C ALA A 54 -1.32 1.86 9.16
N TRP A 55 -2.22 2.80 8.87
CA TRP A 55 -3.33 2.57 7.95
C TRP A 55 -2.88 2.37 6.50
N SER A 56 -1.88 3.10 6.03
CA SER A 56 -1.30 2.89 4.70
C SER A 56 -0.62 1.53 4.59
N PHE A 57 0.05 1.06 5.66
CA PHE A 57 0.61 -0.29 5.69
C PHE A 57 -0.47 -1.36 5.62
N VAL A 58 -1.58 -1.22 6.35
CA VAL A 58 -2.75 -2.11 6.24
C VAL A 58 -3.32 -2.07 4.82
N ASN A 59 -3.50 -0.88 4.23
CA ASN A 59 -4.02 -0.74 2.87
C ASN A 59 -3.16 -1.47 1.83
N ILE A 60 -1.85 -1.23 1.81
CA ILE A 60 -0.98 -1.86 0.80
C ILE A 60 -0.81 -3.36 1.06
N SER A 61 -0.55 -3.78 2.29
CA SER A 61 -0.23 -5.19 2.60
C SER A 61 -1.46 -6.10 2.64
N GLN A 62 -2.55 -5.64 3.24
CA GLN A 62 -3.73 -6.46 3.54
C GLN A 62 -4.86 -6.26 2.54
N ALA A 63 -5.07 -5.05 2.02
CA ALA A 63 -6.18 -4.78 1.09
C ALA A 63 -5.76 -4.88 -0.39
N ILE A 64 -4.68 -4.21 -0.80
CA ILE A 64 -4.23 -4.17 -2.20
C ILE A 64 -3.48 -5.45 -2.56
N LEU A 65 -2.41 -5.77 -1.83
CA LEU A 65 -1.73 -7.07 -1.95
C LEU A 65 -2.57 -8.21 -1.34
N GLY A 66 -3.61 -7.90 -0.57
CA GLY A 66 -4.61 -8.90 -0.20
C GLY A 66 -4.15 -9.99 0.77
N ILE A 67 -3.05 -9.81 1.52
CA ILE A 67 -2.51 -10.84 2.41
C ILE A 67 -2.76 -10.43 3.85
N TYR A 68 -3.73 -11.06 4.53
CA TYR A 68 -4.12 -10.69 5.88
C TYR A 68 -4.44 -11.89 6.77
N PRO A 69 -4.13 -11.78 8.07
CA PRO A 69 -4.47 -12.82 9.03
C PRO A 69 -5.97 -12.81 9.32
N ASP A 70 -6.53 -14.00 9.51
CA ASP A 70 -7.87 -14.24 10.03
C ASP A 70 -7.78 -15.23 11.22
N TYR A 71 -8.88 -15.47 11.91
CA TYR A 71 -8.95 -16.41 13.03
C TYR A 71 -8.56 -17.83 12.58
N ASP A 72 -9.05 -18.28 11.43
CA ASP A 72 -8.84 -19.66 10.95
C ASP A 72 -7.59 -19.82 10.06
N GLY A 73 -6.94 -18.73 9.64
CA GLY A 73 -5.80 -18.85 8.75
C GLY A 73 -5.25 -17.55 8.20
N LEU A 74 -4.46 -17.66 7.12
CA LEU A 74 -3.96 -16.53 6.36
C LEU A 74 -4.78 -16.43 5.07
N ILE A 75 -5.48 -15.32 4.88
CA ILE A 75 -6.27 -15.07 3.68
C ILE A 75 -5.40 -14.40 2.62
N ILE A 76 -5.57 -14.84 1.37
CA ILE A 76 -4.93 -14.27 0.20
C ILE A 76 -6.02 -13.92 -0.81
N LYS A 77 -6.36 -12.64 -0.88
CA LYS A 77 -7.40 -12.07 -1.76
C LYS A 77 -6.92 -10.75 -2.36
N PRO A 78 -6.03 -10.79 -3.37
CA PRO A 78 -5.43 -9.60 -3.96
C PRO A 78 -6.46 -8.72 -4.68
N CYS A 79 -6.29 -7.40 -4.62
CA CYS A 79 -7.08 -6.42 -5.37
C CYS A 79 -6.13 -5.52 -6.16
N LEU A 80 -5.50 -6.11 -7.18
CA LEU A 80 -4.42 -5.47 -7.90
C LEU A 80 -4.90 -4.45 -8.93
N PRO A 81 -4.18 -3.33 -9.11
CA PRO A 81 -4.33 -2.50 -10.31
C PRO A 81 -3.79 -3.22 -11.54
N ASP A 82 -4.24 -2.84 -12.73
CA ASP A 82 -3.85 -3.46 -14.00
C ASP A 82 -2.34 -3.32 -14.29
N GLU A 83 -1.68 -2.32 -13.71
CA GLU A 83 -0.25 -2.07 -13.87
C GLU A 83 0.63 -3.07 -13.09
N ILE A 84 0.13 -3.64 -11.99
CA ILE A 84 0.86 -4.66 -11.24
C ILE A 84 0.55 -6.02 -11.86
N LYS A 85 1.50 -6.54 -12.65
CA LYS A 85 1.37 -7.83 -13.34
C LYS A 85 1.62 -9.02 -12.44
N SER A 86 2.52 -8.89 -11.47
CA SER A 86 2.79 -9.92 -10.49
C SER A 86 3.52 -9.34 -9.30
N TYR A 87 3.50 -10.08 -8.18
CA TYR A 87 4.34 -9.78 -7.02
C TYR A 87 4.69 -11.04 -6.25
N LYS A 88 5.74 -10.95 -5.43
CA LYS A 88 6.15 -12.00 -4.50
C LYS A 88 6.26 -11.43 -3.09
N VAL A 89 5.69 -12.12 -2.11
CA VAL A 89 5.73 -11.74 -0.69
C VAL A 89 6.20 -12.93 0.13
N ARG A 90 7.10 -12.66 1.09
CA ARG A 90 7.38 -13.59 2.19
C ARG A 90 6.62 -13.11 3.42
N ARG A 91 5.73 -13.94 3.95
CA ARG A 91 4.92 -13.63 5.13
C ARG A 91 5.15 -14.68 6.20
N TYR A 92 5.73 -14.26 7.33
CA TYR A 92 5.76 -15.10 8.52
C TYR A 92 4.39 -15.04 9.21
N PHE A 93 3.80 -16.20 9.47
CA PHE A 93 2.51 -16.30 10.14
C PHE A 93 2.43 -17.60 10.95
N ARG A 94 2.07 -17.49 12.23
CA ARG A 94 1.86 -18.63 13.15
C ARG A 94 2.95 -19.71 13.08
N GLY A 95 4.22 -19.30 13.16
CA GLY A 95 5.34 -20.23 13.23
C GLY A 95 5.94 -20.65 11.89
N LYS A 96 5.29 -20.33 10.76
CA LYS A 96 5.72 -20.78 9.43
C LYS A 96 5.99 -19.61 8.49
N MET A 97 6.89 -19.82 7.52
CA MET A 97 7.16 -18.84 6.48
C MET A 97 6.39 -19.20 5.22
N TYR A 98 5.55 -18.28 4.74
CA TYR A 98 4.79 -18.43 3.51
C TYR A 98 5.48 -17.65 2.41
N ASN A 99 5.92 -18.33 1.36
CA ASN A 99 6.32 -17.72 0.10
C ASN A 99 5.08 -17.67 -0.81
N ILE A 100 4.60 -16.45 -1.08
CA ILE A 100 3.37 -16.21 -1.84
C ILE A 100 3.76 -15.52 -3.14
N GLU A 101 3.42 -16.14 -4.26
CA GLU A 101 3.57 -15.56 -5.59
C GLU A 101 2.17 -15.34 -6.19
N VAL A 102 1.93 -14.13 -6.68
CA VAL A 102 0.64 -13.77 -7.31
C VAL A 102 0.89 -13.21 -8.70
N GLU A 103 0.12 -13.69 -9.66
CA GLU A 103 0.06 -13.21 -11.04
C GLU A 103 -1.32 -12.60 -11.31
N ASN A 104 -1.35 -11.38 -11.81
CA ASN A 104 -2.55 -10.67 -12.22
C ASN A 104 -2.91 -11.05 -13.65
N LEU A 105 -4.05 -11.74 -13.83
CA LEU A 105 -4.55 -12.18 -15.12
C LEU A 105 -5.47 -11.14 -15.78
N GLY A 106 -5.70 -9.99 -15.12
CA GLY A 106 -6.61 -8.94 -15.56
C GLY A 106 -8.06 -9.17 -15.12
N CYS A 107 -8.86 -8.11 -15.21
CA CYS A 107 -10.29 -8.11 -14.85
C CYS A 107 -10.58 -8.63 -13.43
N GLY A 108 -9.67 -8.37 -12.48
CA GLY A 108 -9.80 -8.81 -11.08
C GLY A 108 -9.46 -10.28 -10.84
N ASN A 109 -9.00 -11.02 -11.85
CA ASN A 109 -8.58 -12.41 -11.69
C ASN A 109 -7.09 -12.51 -11.35
N THR A 110 -6.76 -13.37 -10.40
CA THR A 110 -5.37 -13.62 -9.99
C THR A 110 -5.09 -15.11 -9.85
N LYS A 111 -3.90 -15.53 -10.26
CA LYS A 111 -3.36 -16.86 -9.99
C LYS A 111 -2.38 -16.75 -8.83
N THR A 112 -2.54 -17.61 -7.82
CA THR A 112 -1.72 -17.60 -6.60
C THR A 112 -1.00 -18.94 -6.45
N ARG A 113 0.31 -18.89 -6.16
CA ARG A 113 1.12 -20.04 -5.73
C ARG A 113 1.62 -19.78 -4.31
N ILE A 114 1.51 -20.79 -3.46
CA ILE A 114 1.93 -20.72 -2.06
C ILE A 114 2.85 -21.89 -1.76
N GLU A 115 3.99 -21.60 -1.18
CA GLU A 115 4.92 -22.57 -0.62
C GLU A 115 5.13 -22.24 0.87
N ILE A 116 5.07 -23.27 1.71
CA ILE A 116 5.26 -23.15 3.15
C ILE A 116 6.60 -23.78 3.49
N LEU A 117 7.51 -22.97 4.05
CA LEU A 117 8.79 -23.41 4.60
C LEU A 117 8.68 -23.66 6.11
#